data_AF-A0A1M3QXV7-F1
#
_entry.id   AF-A0A1M3QXV7-F1
#
_cell.length_a   1.000
_cell.length_b   1.000
_cell.length_c   1.000
_cell.angle_alpha   90.00
_cell.angle_beta   90.00
_cell.angle_gamma   90.00
#
_symmetry.space_group_name_H-M   'P 1'
#
loop_
_entity.id
_entity.type
_entity.pdbx_description
1 polymer ?
#
loop_
_entity_poly.entity_id
_entity_poly.type
_entity_poly.pdbx_seq_one_letter_code
_entity_poly.pdbx_strand_id
1 'polypeptide(L)'
;MNEAELVKLFNSLPNKKHKAMLFTAYSAGLRVSEIVALKIRDIDSKRMQLFIEKAKGKKDRYVNLSPILLDILRNYVKTYIPKPKVCLFESEQTGTSYPTRTVQQIFNNAKHKAGIRKEIGVHSLRHSFATHLLDKGTDIRYI
;
A
#
# COMPACT_ATOMS: atom_id res chain seq x y z
N MET A 1 -8.21 -6.02 10.93
CA MET A 1 -9.13 -4.86 10.88
C MET A 1 -10.36 -5.33 10.14
N ASN A 2 -11.54 -4.91 10.57
CA ASN A 2 -12.76 -5.20 9.80
C ASN A 2 -12.92 -4.17 8.65
N GLU A 3 -13.87 -4.43 7.76
CA GLU A 3 -14.11 -3.57 6.58
C GLU A 3 -14.47 -2.13 6.96
N ALA A 4 -15.34 -1.94 7.96
CA ALA A 4 -15.73 -0.60 8.42
C ALA A 4 -14.54 0.21 8.95
N GLU A 5 -13.60 -0.43 9.66
CA GLU A 5 -12.36 0.19 10.11
C GLU A 5 -11.44 0.56 8.95
N LEU A 6 -11.35 -0.29 7.91
CA LEU A 6 -10.54 0.01 6.73
C LEU A 6 -11.10 1.21 5.96
N VAL A 7 -12.41 1.28 5.76
CA VAL A 7 -13.07 2.42 5.10
C VAL A 7 -12.77 3.71 5.86
N LYS A 8 -12.94 3.72 7.20
CA LYS A 8 -12.60 4.89 8.03
C LYS A 8 -11.12 5.25 7.95
N LEU A 9 -10.23 4.27 7.97
CA LEU A 9 -8.77 4.48 7.85
C LEU A 9 -8.41 5.10 6.50
N PHE A 10 -8.92 4.56 5.38
CA PHE A 10 -8.59 5.08 4.07
C PHE A 10 -9.24 6.44 3.80
N ASN A 11 -10.41 6.71 4.35
CA ASN A 11 -11.05 8.03 4.26
C ASN A 11 -10.35 9.10 5.11
N SER A 12 -9.61 8.73 6.15
CA SER A 12 -8.82 9.67 6.96
C SER A 12 -7.48 10.09 6.31
N LEU A 13 -7.16 9.54 5.13
CA LEU A 13 -5.95 9.83 4.35
C LEU A 13 -6.25 10.81 3.20
N PRO A 14 -6.11 12.13 3.40
CA PRO A 14 -6.33 13.12 2.33
C PRO A 14 -5.23 13.07 1.26
N ASN A 15 -4.01 12.64 1.64
CA ASN A 15 -2.89 12.55 0.73
C ASN A 15 -3.01 11.28 -0.14
N LYS A 16 -3.14 11.46 -1.47
CA LYS A 16 -3.27 10.38 -2.45
C LYS A 16 -2.08 9.40 -2.45
N LYS A 17 -0.86 9.90 -2.24
CA LYS A 17 0.36 9.06 -2.12
C LYS A 17 0.28 8.18 -0.88
N HIS A 18 -0.13 8.73 0.27
CA HIS A 18 -0.28 7.97 1.50
C HIS A 18 -1.39 6.91 1.40
N LYS A 19 -2.53 7.28 0.79
CA LYS A 19 -3.62 6.35 0.50
C LYS A 19 -3.14 5.21 -0.41
N ALA A 20 -2.51 5.51 -1.54
CA ALA A 20 -1.98 4.52 -2.47
C ALA A 20 -0.94 3.59 -1.80
N MET A 21 -0.06 4.15 -0.96
CA MET A 21 0.96 3.39 -0.24
C MET A 21 0.36 2.38 0.75
N LEU A 22 -0.58 2.79 1.59
CA LEU A 22 -1.24 1.88 2.54
C LEU A 22 -2.20 0.91 1.83
N PHE A 23 -2.82 1.33 0.73
CA PHE A 23 -3.66 0.46 -0.08
C PHE A 23 -2.84 -0.62 -0.78
N THR A 24 -1.60 -0.32 -1.18
CA THR A 24 -0.64 -1.32 -1.68
C THR A 24 -0.29 -2.34 -0.60
N ALA A 25 -0.08 -1.90 0.65
CA ALA A 25 0.14 -2.80 1.79
C ALA A 25 -1.01 -3.78 1.98
N TYR A 26 -2.22 -3.26 1.88
CA TYR A 26 -3.47 -4.01 1.99
C TYR A 26 -3.65 -4.93 0.78
N SER A 27 -3.89 -4.39 -0.41
CA SER A 27 -4.32 -5.17 -1.59
C SER A 27 -3.26 -6.12 -2.16
N ALA A 28 -1.96 -5.85 -1.98
CA ALA A 28 -0.90 -6.73 -2.48
C ALA A 28 -0.21 -7.51 -1.35
N GLY A 29 -0.68 -7.35 -0.11
CA GLY A 29 -0.15 -8.05 1.07
C GLY A 29 1.34 -7.82 1.29
N LEU A 30 1.86 -6.62 0.99
CA LEU A 30 3.28 -6.30 1.09
C LEU A 30 3.69 -5.93 2.51
N ARG A 31 4.94 -6.25 2.86
CA ARG A 31 5.58 -5.74 4.09
C ARG A 31 5.95 -4.28 3.91
N VAL A 32 6.05 -3.52 5.01
CA VAL A 32 6.49 -2.11 4.99
C VAL A 32 7.82 -1.96 4.26
N SER A 33 8.78 -2.86 4.50
CA SER A 33 10.09 -2.86 3.83
C SER A 33 9.99 -3.08 2.32
N GLU A 34 9.01 -3.88 1.86
CA GLU A 34 8.79 -4.16 0.44
C GLU A 34 8.12 -2.95 -0.24
N ILE A 35 7.19 -2.28 0.46
CA ILE A 35 6.51 -1.07 -0.03
C ILE A 35 7.50 0.08 -0.27
N VAL A 36 8.39 0.34 0.68
CA VAL A 36 9.37 1.43 0.55
C VAL A 36 10.42 1.15 -0.51
N ALA A 37 10.66 -0.12 -0.83
CA ALA A 37 11.62 -0.54 -1.84
C ALA A 37 11.01 -0.71 -3.25
N LEU A 38 9.68 -0.71 -3.36
CA LEU A 38 8.97 -0.93 -4.62
C LEU A 38 9.27 0.19 -5.62
N LYS A 39 9.68 -0.18 -6.83
CA LYS A 39 10.00 0.75 -7.92
C LYS A 39 8.88 0.81 -8.94
N ILE A 40 8.83 1.90 -9.70
CA ILE A 40 7.82 2.05 -10.77
C ILE A 40 7.94 0.92 -11.79
N ARG A 41 9.17 0.53 -12.13
CA ARG A 41 9.47 -0.55 -13.09
C ARG A 41 8.98 -1.93 -12.64
N ASP A 42 8.71 -2.10 -11.35
CA ASP A 42 8.30 -3.39 -10.78
C ASP A 42 6.80 -3.66 -11.00
N ILE A 43 6.05 -2.68 -11.53
CA ILE A 43 4.64 -2.80 -11.86
C ILE A 43 4.48 -3.35 -13.28
N ASP A 44 4.10 -4.61 -13.41
CA ASP A 44 3.70 -5.21 -14.69
C ASP A 44 2.17 -5.14 -14.85
N SER A 45 1.71 -4.05 -15.46
CA SER A 45 0.28 -3.86 -15.75
C SER A 45 -0.26 -4.74 -16.89
N LYS A 46 0.60 -5.42 -17.66
CA LYS A 46 0.16 -6.36 -18.71
C LYS A 46 -0.14 -7.72 -18.10
N ARG A 47 0.71 -8.18 -17.19
CA ARG A 47 0.55 -9.46 -16.47
C ARG A 47 -0.25 -9.33 -15.18
N MET A 48 -0.61 -8.10 -14.78
CA MET A 48 -1.28 -7.80 -13.51
C MET A 48 -0.48 -8.35 -12.33
N GLN A 49 0.81 -8.02 -12.27
CA GLN A 49 1.74 -8.48 -11.24
C GLN A 49 2.64 -7.35 -10.74
N LEU A 50 3.06 -7.45 -9.48
CA LEU A 50 4.14 -6.64 -8.90
C LEU A 50 5.34 -7.54 -8.64
N PHE A 51 6.51 -7.11 -9.09
CA PHE A 51 7.77 -7.76 -8.78
C PHE A 51 8.32 -7.27 -7.43
N ILE A 52 8.62 -8.19 -6.52
CA ILE A 52 9.15 -7.86 -5.19
C ILE A 52 10.58 -8.36 -5.09
N GLU A 53 11.52 -7.44 -5.28
CA GLU A 53 12.96 -7.66 -5.15
C GLU A 53 13.35 -7.91 -3.68
N LYS A 54 14.15 -8.93 -3.41
CA LYS A 54 14.71 -9.23 -2.06
C LYS A 54 13.67 -9.46 -0.95
N ALA A 55 12.60 -10.21 -1.22
CA ALA A 55 11.69 -10.64 -0.15
C ALA A 55 12.41 -11.53 0.88
N LYS A 56 11.92 -11.56 2.14
CA LYS A 56 12.49 -12.34 3.27
C LYS A 56 12.99 -13.71 2.79
N GLY A 57 14.31 -13.95 2.88
CA GLY A 57 14.99 -15.14 2.33
C GLY A 57 15.82 -14.91 1.06
N LYS A 58 15.98 -13.66 0.60
CA LYS A 58 16.70 -13.27 -0.64
C LYS A 58 16.10 -13.89 -1.93
N LYS A 59 14.80 -14.23 -1.91
CA LYS A 59 14.12 -14.74 -3.09
C LYS A 59 13.15 -13.69 -3.62
N ASP A 60 13.25 -13.46 -4.91
CA ASP A 60 12.31 -12.59 -5.60
C ASP A 60 10.98 -13.33 -5.77
N ARG A 61 9.88 -12.57 -5.79
CA ARG A 61 8.55 -13.13 -6.06
C ARG A 61 7.69 -12.15 -6.81
N TYR A 62 6.69 -12.69 -7.50
CA TYR A 62 5.59 -11.91 -8.03
C TYR A 62 4.41 -11.98 -7.05
N VAL A 63 3.72 -10.85 -6.88
CA VAL A 63 2.42 -10.80 -6.21
C VAL A 63 1.37 -10.28 -7.17
N ASN A 64 0.14 -10.75 -7.05
CA ASN A 64 -0.95 -10.32 -7.92
C ASN A 64 -1.26 -8.84 -7.69
N LEU A 65 -1.42 -8.10 -8.79
CA LEU A 65 -1.87 -6.72 -8.80
C LEU A 65 -3.37 -6.72 -9.10
N SER A 66 -4.18 -6.23 -8.17
CA SER A 66 -5.61 -6.07 -8.43
C SER A 66 -5.86 -4.91 -9.41
N PRO A 67 -6.90 -4.98 -10.27
CA PRO A 67 -7.28 -3.86 -11.15
C PRO A 67 -7.49 -2.54 -10.39
N ILE A 68 -8.14 -2.62 -9.23
CA ILE A 68 -8.41 -1.46 -8.36
C ILE A 68 -7.10 -0.84 -7.85
N LEU A 69 -6.14 -1.66 -7.40
CA LEU A 69 -4.83 -1.16 -6.98
C LEU A 69 -4.10 -0.49 -8.15
N LEU A 70 -4.13 -1.08 -9.35
CA LEU A 70 -3.53 -0.49 -10.54
C LEU A 70 -4.12 0.89 -10.87
N ASP A 71 -5.43 1.05 -10.78
CA ASP A 71 -6.09 2.34 -11.03
C ASP A 71 -5.72 3.40 -9.99
N ILE A 72 -5.66 3.02 -8.71
CA ILE A 72 -5.20 3.89 -7.63
C ILE A 72 -3.74 4.32 -7.86
N LEU A 73 -2.86 3.39 -8.22
CA LEU A 73 -1.45 3.65 -8.49
C LEU A 73 -1.28 4.58 -9.71
N ARG A 74 -2.03 4.33 -10.80
CA ARG A 74 -2.01 5.19 -11.99
C ARG A 74 -2.49 6.59 -11.69
N ASN A 75 -3.60 6.72 -10.96
CA ASN A 75 -4.13 8.03 -10.55
C ASN A 75 -3.12 8.78 -9.68
N TYR A 76 -2.50 8.08 -8.73
CA TYR A 76 -1.42 8.64 -7.91
C TYR A 76 -0.26 9.15 -8.78
N VAL A 77 0.35 8.31 -9.62
CA VAL A 77 1.51 8.68 -10.45
C VAL A 77 1.17 9.79 -11.46
N LYS A 78 -0.06 9.83 -11.97
CA LYS A 78 -0.51 10.88 -12.90
C LYS A 78 -0.73 12.23 -12.22
N THR A 79 -1.26 12.25 -11.00
CA THR A 79 -1.72 13.48 -10.33
C THR A 79 -0.74 14.06 -9.32
N TYR A 80 0.22 13.27 -8.84
CA TYR A 80 1.19 13.73 -7.85
C TYR A 80 2.36 14.47 -8.49
N ILE A 81 2.72 15.62 -7.92
CA ILE A 81 3.87 16.44 -8.33
C ILE A 81 4.72 16.71 -7.08
N PRO A 82 6.05 16.48 -7.13
CA PRO A 82 6.80 15.90 -8.24
C PRO A 82 6.44 14.43 -8.50
N LYS A 83 6.61 14.00 -9.76
CA LYS A 83 6.41 12.60 -10.15
C LYS A 83 7.51 11.72 -9.56
N PRO A 84 7.20 10.49 -9.13
CA PRO A 84 8.20 9.55 -8.67
C PRO A 84 9.16 9.21 -9.82
N LYS A 85 10.45 9.06 -9.53
CA LYS A 85 11.49 8.80 -10.55
C LYS A 85 11.96 7.36 -10.55
N VAL A 86 12.24 6.80 -9.38
CA VAL A 86 12.80 5.46 -9.22
C VAL A 86 11.89 4.62 -8.35
N CYS A 87 11.71 5.07 -7.10
CA CYS A 87 10.88 4.39 -6.14
C CYS A 87 9.43 4.85 -6.31
N LEU A 88 8.48 3.93 -6.18
CA LEU A 88 7.08 4.26 -6.37
C LEU A 88 6.60 5.28 -5.33
N PHE A 89 7.12 5.20 -4.10
CA PHE A 89 6.76 6.11 -3.01
C PHE A 89 8.01 6.85 -2.50
N GLU A 90 8.21 8.06 -3.01
CA GLU A 90 9.33 8.93 -2.65
C GLU A 90 8.92 10.03 -1.64
N SER A 91 9.85 10.33 -0.73
CA SER A 91 9.81 11.49 0.15
C SER A 91 10.09 12.76 -0.66
N GLU A 92 9.28 13.79 -0.47
CA GLU A 92 9.45 15.07 -1.17
C GLU A 92 10.70 15.83 -0.74
N GLN A 93 11.11 15.65 0.52
CA GLN A 93 12.23 16.37 1.09
C GLN A 93 13.57 15.84 0.59
N THR A 94 13.67 14.53 0.36
CA THR A 94 14.93 13.85 0.04
C THR A 94 14.98 13.32 -1.39
N GLY A 95 13.83 13.20 -2.08
CA GLY A 95 13.74 12.55 -3.39
C GLY A 95 14.06 11.05 -3.36
N THR A 96 14.12 10.45 -2.17
CA THR A 96 14.41 9.03 -1.95
C THR A 96 13.21 8.31 -1.35
N SER A 97 13.25 6.97 -1.30
CA SER A 97 12.21 6.17 -0.65
C SER A 97 11.87 6.67 0.75
N TYR A 98 10.60 6.59 1.12
CA TYR A 98 10.20 6.81 2.51
C TYR A 98 10.95 5.88 3.47
N PRO A 99 11.43 6.38 4.62
CA PRO A 99 11.83 5.52 5.72
C PRO A 99 10.64 4.68 6.18
N THR A 100 10.91 3.43 6.56
CA THR A 100 9.89 2.50 7.09
C THR A 100 9.13 3.09 8.28
N ARG A 101 9.83 3.82 9.15
CA ARG A 101 9.24 4.55 10.30
C ARG A 101 8.22 5.58 9.87
N THR A 102 8.46 6.30 8.76
CA THR A 102 7.52 7.30 8.25
C THR A 102 6.23 6.65 7.76
N VAL A 103 6.32 5.51 7.09
CA VAL A 103 5.12 4.74 6.68
C VAL A 103 4.31 4.29 7.89
N GLN A 104 4.97 3.83 8.96
CA GLN A 104 4.33 3.47 10.21
C GLN A 104 3.66 4.67 10.90
N GLN A 105 4.32 5.84 10.89
CA GLN A 105 3.76 7.08 11.42
C GLN A 105 2.52 7.53 10.62
N ILE A 106 2.57 7.46 9.29
CA ILE A 106 1.43 7.77 8.42
C ILE A 106 0.23 6.87 8.77
N PHE A 107 0.47 5.58 8.95
CA PHE A 107 -0.57 4.64 9.38
C PHE A 107 -1.11 4.99 10.77
N ASN A 108 -0.25 5.24 11.75
CA ASN A 108 -0.69 5.58 13.11
C ASN A 108 -1.51 6.88 13.12
N ASN A 109 -1.07 7.90 12.38
CA ASN A 109 -1.82 9.15 12.26
C ASN A 109 -3.21 8.92 11.63
N ALA A 110 -3.29 8.12 10.57
CA ALA A 110 -4.55 7.75 9.94
C ALA A 110 -5.45 6.95 10.90
N LYS A 111 -4.86 6.02 11.67
CA LYS A 111 -5.53 5.21 12.69
C LYS A 111 -6.17 6.09 13.76
N HIS A 112 -5.42 7.05 14.28
CA HIS A 112 -5.91 8.02 15.27
C HIS A 112 -7.03 8.89 14.70
N LYS A 113 -6.87 9.43 13.49
CA LYS A 113 -7.90 10.22 12.82
C LYS A 113 -9.18 9.44 12.53
N ALA A 114 -9.05 8.14 12.25
CA ALA A 114 -10.18 7.24 12.02
C ALA A 114 -10.88 6.78 13.33
N GLY A 115 -10.40 7.20 14.50
CA GLY A 115 -10.95 6.81 15.80
C GLY A 115 -10.68 5.35 16.18
N ILE A 116 -9.69 4.70 15.56
CA ILE A 116 -9.39 3.29 15.79
C ILE A 116 -8.46 3.16 17.00
N ARG A 117 -9.01 2.67 18.12
CA ARG A 117 -8.29 2.56 19.40
C ARG A 117 -7.44 1.29 19.54
N LYS A 118 -7.53 0.35 18.60
CA LYS A 118 -6.79 -0.92 18.66
C LYS A 118 -5.27 -0.70 18.55
N GLU A 119 -4.51 -1.50 19.28
CA GLU A 119 -3.05 -1.56 19.21
C GLU A 119 -2.59 -2.36 17.99
N ILE A 120 -2.87 -1.80 16.81
CA ILE A 120 -2.51 -2.38 15.52
C ILE A 120 -1.52 -1.49 14.77
N GLY A 121 -0.79 -2.11 13.84
CA GLY A 121 0.19 -1.46 12.97
C GLY A 121 -0.04 -1.79 11.50
N VAL A 122 0.86 -1.34 10.61
CA VAL A 122 0.74 -1.57 9.15
C VAL A 122 0.64 -3.07 8.81
N HIS A 123 1.29 -3.94 9.58
CA HIS A 123 1.20 -5.39 9.40
C HIS A 123 -0.26 -5.90 9.46
N SER A 124 -1.12 -5.25 10.25
CA SER A 124 -2.52 -5.62 10.38
C SER A 124 -3.32 -5.37 9.10
N LEU A 125 -2.90 -4.44 8.23
CA LEU A 125 -3.48 -4.28 6.88
C LEU A 125 -3.25 -5.52 6.03
N ARG A 126 -2.00 -5.99 5.99
CA ARG A 126 -1.60 -7.20 5.27
C ARG A 126 -2.35 -8.44 5.77
N HIS A 127 -2.55 -8.57 7.08
CA HIS A 127 -3.33 -9.67 7.64
C HIS A 127 -4.81 -9.58 7.26
N SER A 128 -5.38 -8.37 7.27
CA SER A 128 -6.79 -8.17 6.91
C SER A 128 -7.04 -8.56 5.44
N PHE A 129 -6.07 -8.36 4.55
CA PHE A 129 -6.16 -8.84 3.17
C PHE A 129 -6.25 -10.34 3.05
N ALA A 130 -5.40 -11.10 3.76
CA ALA A 130 -5.46 -12.56 3.72
C ALA A 130 -6.81 -13.08 4.23
N THR A 131 -7.35 -12.48 5.29
CA THR A 131 -8.69 -12.80 5.80
C THR A 131 -9.76 -12.44 4.77
N HIS A 132 -9.75 -11.23 4.21
CA HIS A 132 -10.77 -10.81 3.23
C HIS A 132 -10.70 -11.57 1.90
N LEU A 133 -9.51 -12.02 1.49
CA LEU A 133 -9.34 -12.87 0.30
C LEU A 133 -9.94 -14.26 0.52
N LEU A 134 -9.84 -14.80 1.74
CA LEU A 134 -10.42 -16.10 2.11
C LEU A 134 -11.94 -16.02 2.31
N ASP A 135 -12.43 -14.91 2.88
CA ASP A 135 -13.85 -14.72 3.22
C ASP A 135 -14.69 -14.26 2.03
N LYS A 136 -14.10 -13.47 1.12
CA LYS A 136 -14.74 -12.95 -0.09
C LYS A 136 -13.88 -13.34 -1.28
N GLY A 137 -14.24 -14.43 -1.95
CA GLY A 137 -13.53 -15.01 -3.09
C GLY A 137 -13.37 -14.09 -4.31
N THR A 138 -12.61 -13.00 -4.17
CA THR A 138 -12.29 -12.00 -5.21
C THR A 138 -13.35 -10.94 -5.45
N ASP A 139 -13.89 -10.28 -4.42
CA ASP A 139 -14.61 -9.02 -4.66
C ASP A 139 -14.32 -7.93 -3.61
N ILE A 140 -13.20 -7.21 -3.85
CA ILE A 140 -12.75 -6.07 -3.04
C ILE A 140 -13.21 -4.74 -3.67
N ARG A 141 -14.33 -4.73 -4.43
CA ARG A 141 -14.84 -3.57 -5.18
C ARG A 141 -15.35 -2.39 -4.33
N TYR A 142 -15.35 -2.49 -3.00
CA TYR A 142 -16.01 -1.53 -2.11
C TYR A 142 -15.08 -0.89 -1.06
N ILE A 143 -13.96 -0.29 -1.47
CA ILE A 143 -13.16 0.60 -0.60
C ILE A 143 -12.72 1.86 -1.34
#